data_AF-A0AB37XPN2-F1
#
_entry.id   AF-A0AB37XPN2-F1
#
_cell.length_a   1.000
_cell.length_b   1.000
_cell.length_c   1.000
_cell.angle_alpha   90.00
_cell.angle_beta   90.00
_cell.angle_gamma   90.00
#
_symmetry.space_group_name_H-M   'P 1'
#
loop_
_entity.id
_entity.type
_entity.pdbx_description
1 polymer ?
#
loop_
_entity_poly.entity_id
_entity_poly.type
_entity_poly.pdbx_seq_one_letter_code
_entity_poly.pdbx_strand_id
1 'polypeptide(L)'
;SFSRGASRGEKVSGRIRDMVGKICIEDLPIPFTAVATDLTNQQESGFQEGSLELAMRASAAIPSLFTPVMQGNRMLVDGGLLNPL
;
A
#
# COMPACT_ATOMS: atom_id res chain seq x y z
N SER A 1 -0.65 -16.50 15.33
CA SER A 1 0.41 -15.66 14.73
C SER A 1 -0.05 -14.37 14.06
N PHE A 2 -1.34 -14.15 13.76
CA PHE A 2 -1.81 -12.94 13.05
C PHE A 2 -1.75 -11.63 13.86
N SER A 3 -1.85 -11.67 15.19
CA SER A 3 -1.94 -10.48 16.05
C SER A 3 -0.65 -9.63 16.12
N ARG A 4 0.51 -10.27 16.02
CA ARG A 4 1.81 -9.58 16.12
C ARG A 4 2.14 -8.77 14.85
N GLY A 5 1.78 -9.29 13.67
CA GLY A 5 1.96 -8.61 12.38
C GLY A 5 1.11 -7.34 12.28
N ALA A 6 -0.17 -7.41 12.64
CA ALA A 6 -1.09 -6.26 12.60
C ALA A 6 -0.58 -5.08 13.44
N SER A 7 -0.14 -5.33 14.68
CA SER A 7 0.38 -4.29 15.57
C SER A 7 1.66 -3.60 15.05
N ARG A 8 2.46 -4.32 14.24
CA ARG A 8 3.68 -3.78 13.65
C ARG A 8 3.35 -2.94 12.40
N GLY A 9 2.35 -3.37 11.62
CA GLY A 9 1.82 -2.61 10.49
C GLY A 9 1.26 -1.25 10.88
N GLU A 10 0.47 -1.18 11.94
CA GLU A 10 -0.07 0.10 12.46
C GLU A 10 1.04 1.09 12.82
N LYS A 11 2.14 0.61 13.43
CA LYS A 11 3.29 1.47 13.76
C LYS A 11 4.00 2.01 12.52
N VAL A 12 4.14 1.21 11.46
CA VAL A 12 4.78 1.68 10.23
C VAL A 12 3.85 2.64 9.49
N SER A 13 2.54 2.37 9.45
CA SER A 13 1.55 3.32 8.91
C SER A 13 1.58 4.67 9.62
N GLY A 14 1.68 4.65 10.96
CA GLY A 14 1.88 5.86 11.76
C GLY A 14 3.12 6.65 11.32
N ARG A 15 4.27 5.97 11.19
CA ARG A 15 5.51 6.62 10.73
C ARG A 15 5.43 7.18 9.31
N ILE A 16 4.82 6.44 8.38
CA ILE A 16 4.62 6.92 7.01
C ILE A 16 3.77 8.19 7.06
N ARG A 17 2.65 8.15 7.80
CA ARG A 17 1.78 9.32 7.98
C ARG A 17 2.50 10.50 8.64
N ASP A 18 3.38 10.27 9.60
CA ASP A 18 4.17 11.33 10.23
C ASP A 18 5.18 11.96 9.24
N MET A 19 5.70 11.17 8.29
CA MET A 19 6.63 11.64 7.26
C MET A 19 5.93 12.39 6.12
N VAL A 20 4.82 11.85 5.61
CA VAL A 20 4.15 12.40 4.41
C VAL A 20 2.96 13.31 4.74
N GLY A 21 2.47 13.28 5.97
CA GLY A 21 1.26 13.98 6.37
C GLY A 21 -0.02 13.36 5.78
N LYS A 22 -1.11 14.14 5.82
CA LYS A 22 -2.38 13.79 5.16
C LYS A 22 -2.43 14.48 3.80
N ILE A 23 -1.74 13.90 2.82
CA ILE A 23 -1.72 14.40 1.43
C ILE A 23 -2.27 13.36 0.46
N CYS A 24 -2.88 13.82 -0.62
CA CYS A 24 -3.26 12.98 -1.73
C CYS A 24 -2.15 12.93 -2.78
N ILE A 25 -2.14 11.88 -3.62
CA ILE A 25 -1.11 11.68 -4.65
C ILE A 25 -1.14 12.82 -5.67
N GLU A 26 -2.34 13.25 -6.06
CA GLU A 26 -2.58 14.33 -7.02
C GLU A 26 -2.10 15.70 -6.54
N ASP A 27 -1.91 15.88 -5.23
CA ASP A 27 -1.40 17.12 -4.63
C ASP A 27 0.14 17.19 -4.63
N LEU A 28 0.83 16.13 -5.08
CA LEU A 28 2.29 16.09 -5.07
C LEU A 28 2.88 17.03 -6.13
N PRO A 29 3.98 17.73 -5.81
CA PRO A 29 4.65 18.63 -6.76
C PRO A 29 5.32 17.87 -7.91
N ILE A 30 5.53 16.56 -7.77
CA ILE A 30 6.11 15.67 -8.77
C ILE A 30 5.10 14.55 -9.02
N PRO A 31 4.73 14.27 -10.29
CA PRO A 31 3.84 13.15 -10.62
C PRO A 31 4.35 11.84 -10.01
N PHE A 32 3.45 11.13 -9.32
CA PHE A 32 3.75 9.90 -8.61
C PHE A 32 2.73 8.82 -8.99
N THR A 33 3.21 7.60 -9.17
CA THR A 33 2.36 6.42 -9.36
C THR A 33 2.82 5.35 -8.38
N ALA A 34 1.95 4.93 -7.47
CA ALA A 34 2.17 3.72 -6.68
C ALA A 34 1.69 2.50 -7.48
N VAL A 35 2.47 1.43 -7.53
CA VAL A 35 2.08 0.18 -8.21
C VAL A 35 1.91 -0.91 -7.18
N ALA A 36 0.74 -1.53 -7.16
CA ALA A 36 0.44 -2.71 -6.34
C ALA A 36 -0.11 -3.84 -7.22
N THR A 37 -0.15 -5.04 -6.67
CA THR A 37 -0.87 -6.18 -7.21
C THR A 37 -2.30 -6.21 -6.69
N ASP A 38 -3.26 -6.24 -7.59
CA ASP A 38 -4.64 -6.56 -7.31
C ASP A 38 -4.86 -8.08 -7.38
N LEU A 39 -5.02 -8.72 -6.22
CA LEU A 39 -5.29 -10.16 -6.14
C LEU A 39 -6.70 -10.54 -6.59
N THR A 40 -7.65 -9.60 -6.51
CA THR A 40 -9.03 -9.86 -6.95
C THR A 40 -9.08 -10.05 -8.45
N ASN A 41 -8.34 -9.22 -9.20
CA ASN A 41 -8.32 -9.23 -10.66
C ASN A 41 -7.04 -9.86 -11.26
N GLN A 42 -6.09 -10.29 -10.42
CA GLN A 42 -4.80 -10.90 -10.81
C GLN A 42 -3.98 -10.01 -11.77
N GLN A 43 -3.93 -8.72 -11.50
CA GLN A 43 -3.23 -7.74 -12.34
C GLN A 43 -2.48 -6.70 -11.52
N GLU A 44 -1.56 -5.98 -12.15
CA GLU A 44 -1.01 -4.77 -11.57
C GLU A 44 -2.06 -3.63 -11.56
N SER A 45 -2.00 -2.81 -10.53
CA SER A 45 -2.84 -1.64 -10.32
C SER A 45 -1.98 -0.44 -9.98
N GLY A 46 -2.00 0.57 -10.85
CA GLY A 46 -1.41 1.87 -10.59
C GLY A 46 -2.38 2.79 -9.83
N PHE A 47 -1.85 3.57 -8.89
CA PHE A 47 -2.57 4.61 -8.17
C PHE A 47 -1.89 5.95 -8.43
N GLN A 48 -2.65 6.87 -9.02
CA GLN A 48 -2.22 8.26 -9.29
C GLN A 48 -3.07 9.28 -8.52
N GLU A 49 -4.10 8.81 -7.81
CA GLU A 49 -5.04 9.66 -7.07
C GLU A 49 -5.40 9.02 -5.71
N GLY A 50 -5.78 9.85 -4.75
CA GLY A 50 -6.20 9.45 -3.41
C GLY A 50 -5.06 9.47 -2.38
N SER A 51 -5.30 8.88 -1.20
CA SER A 51 -4.35 8.96 -0.06
C SER A 51 -2.98 8.36 -0.39
N LEU A 52 -1.93 9.19 -0.30
CA LEU A 52 -0.56 8.76 -0.53
C LEU A 52 -0.14 7.67 0.46
N GLU A 53 -0.54 7.77 1.74
CA GLU A 53 -0.23 6.73 2.73
C GLU A 53 -0.81 5.37 2.33
N LEU A 54 -2.07 5.33 1.87
CA LEU A 54 -2.70 4.08 1.46
C LEU A 54 -2.04 3.51 0.20
N ALA A 55 -1.76 4.37 -0.78
CA ALA A 55 -1.09 3.97 -2.01
C ALA A 55 0.32 3.41 -1.75
N MET A 56 1.10 4.09 -0.90
CA MET A 56 2.41 3.60 -0.45
C MET A 56 2.30 2.27 0.29
N ARG A 57 1.31 2.09 1.16
CA ARG A 57 1.10 0.83 1.88
C ARG A 57 0.68 -0.32 0.98
N ALA A 58 -0.15 -0.05 -0.03
CA ALA A 58 -0.55 -1.04 -1.02
C ALA A 58 0.63 -1.47 -1.90
N SER A 59 1.48 -0.51 -2.29
CA SER A 59 2.64 -0.73 -3.16
C SER A 59 3.87 -1.28 -2.44
N ALA A 60 4.08 -0.96 -1.16
CA ALA A 60 5.28 -1.36 -0.43
C ALA A 60 5.15 -2.71 0.28
N ALA A 61 4.17 -3.56 -0.07
CA ALA A 61 3.69 -4.70 0.72
C ALA A 61 4.79 -5.56 1.32
N ILE A 62 5.24 -5.11 2.48
CA ILE A 62 6.22 -5.83 3.28
C ILE A 62 5.48 -7.08 3.77
N PRO A 63 5.70 -8.25 3.14
CA PRO A 63 4.94 -9.44 3.46
C PRO A 63 5.36 -9.82 4.87
N SER A 64 4.41 -9.94 5.80
CA SER A 64 4.54 -10.09 7.28
C SER A 64 4.35 -8.84 8.14
N LEU A 65 4.38 -7.64 7.55
CA LEU A 65 4.29 -6.37 8.28
C LEU A 65 2.96 -5.66 8.06
N PHE A 66 2.31 -5.85 6.90
CA PHE A 66 1.04 -5.21 6.59
C PHE A 66 -0.04 -6.22 6.20
N THR A 67 -1.25 -5.98 6.72
CA THR A 67 -2.49 -6.63 6.25
C THR A 67 -2.79 -6.13 4.83
N PRO A 68 -3.31 -6.98 3.91
CA PRO A 68 -3.75 -6.55 2.58
C PRO A 68 -4.63 -5.29 2.66
N VAL A 69 -4.41 -4.36 1.74
CA VAL A 69 -5.19 -3.12 1.69
C VAL A 69 -6.48 -3.41 0.91
N MET A 70 -7.63 -3.18 1.55
CA MET A 70 -8.93 -3.25 0.90
C MET A 70 -9.28 -1.86 0.34
N GLN A 71 -9.44 -1.76 -0.97
CA GLN A 71 -9.93 -0.56 -1.64
C GLN A 71 -11.20 -0.90 -2.42
N GLY A 72 -12.35 -0.58 -1.84
CA GLY A 72 -13.64 -1.07 -2.34
C GLY A 72 -13.69 -2.60 -2.26
N ASN A 73 -13.96 -3.26 -3.39
CA ASN A 73 -13.99 -4.72 -3.53
C ASN A 73 -12.63 -5.33 -3.94
N ARG A 74 -11.57 -4.53 -4.00
CA ARG A 74 -10.25 -4.95 -4.47
C ARG A 74 -9.34 -5.24 -3.28
N MET A 75 -8.69 -6.39 -3.31
CA MET A 75 -7.65 -6.76 -2.35
C MET A 75 -6.29 -6.49 -2.97
N LEU A 76 -5.56 -5.55 -2.39
CA LEU A 76 -4.27 -5.08 -2.88
C LEU A 76 -3.14 -5.62 -1.99
N VAL A 77 -2.13 -6.19 -2.63
CA VAL A 77 -0.84 -6.63 -2.08
C VAL A 77 0.27 -6.12 -2.99
N ASP A 78 1.56 -6.30 -2.70
CA ASP A 78 2.61 -5.83 -3.62
C ASP A 78 3.09 -6.88 -4.61
N GLY A 79 3.62 -6.35 -5.72
CA GLY A 79 4.12 -7.08 -6.88
C GLY A 79 5.21 -8.08 -6.58
N GLY A 80 5.96 -7.92 -5.49
CA GLY A 80 6.96 -8.89 -5.03
C GLY A 80 6.38 -10.25 -4.64
N LEU A 81 5.07 -10.34 -4.36
CA LEU A 81 4.38 -11.63 -4.13
C LEU A 81 4.03 -12.37 -5.43
N LEU A 82 3.87 -11.66 -6.55
CA LEU A 82 3.62 -12.27 -7.86
C LEU A 82 4.89 -12.46 -8.69
N ASN A 83 5.99 -11.79 -8.32
CA ASN A 83 7.29 -11.94 -8.99
C ASN A 83 8.38 -12.36 -7.99
N PRO A 84 8.47 -13.64 -7.62
CA PRO A 84 9.68 -14.16 -7.00
C PRO A 84 10.76 -14.22 -8.08
N LEU A 85 11.81 -13.42 -7.93
CA LEU A 85 13.07 -13.65 -8.67
C LEU A 85 13.71 -14.98 -8.25
#